data_AF-A0A932NH35-F1
#
_entry.id   AF-A0A932NH35-F1
#
_cell.length_a   1.000
_cell.length_b   1.000
_cell.length_c   1.000
_cell.angle_alpha   90.00
_cell.angle_beta   90.00
_cell.angle_gamma   90.00
#
_symmetry.space_group_name_H-M   'P 1'
#
loop_
_entity.id
_entity.type
_entity.pdbx_description
1 polymer ?
#
loop_
_entity_poly.entity_id
_entity_poly.type
_entity_poly.pdbx_seq_one_letter_code
_entity_poly.pdbx_strand_id
1 'polypeptide(L)' 'LVKHLRPARVGAPLHVVAKLVRVRGARIFARTEVHSRGRKIGEGSVLQVVMSRSRFAKLLQEAR' A
#
# COMPACT_ATOMS: atom_id res chain seq x y z
N LEU A 1 -4.81 -4.08 6.22
CA LEU A 1 -4.63 -3.77 7.66
C LEU A 1 -3.33 -3.02 7.83
N VAL A 2 -3.36 -1.90 8.54
CA VAL A 2 -2.17 -1.08 8.84
C VAL A 2 -2.11 -0.92 10.36
N LYS A 3 -0.90 -0.99 10.92
CA LYS A 3 -0.62 -0.71 12.31
C LYS A 3 0.22 0.56 12.39
N HIS A 4 -0.30 1.55 13.10
CA HIS A 4 0.43 2.76 13.45
C HIS A 4 1.16 2.50 14.76
N LEU A 5 2.50 2.52 14.74
CA LEU A 5 3.31 2.17 15.91
C LEU A 5 3.76 3.40 16.67
N ARG A 6 4.08 4.49 15.97
CA ARG A 6 4.63 5.72 16.55
C ARG A 6 4.23 6.94 15.71
N PRO A 7 4.00 8.10 16.33
CA PRO A 7 3.74 9.32 15.57
C PRO A 7 4.98 9.76 14.78
N ALA A 8 4.75 10.44 13.66
CA ALA A 8 5.74 11.22 12.95
C ALA A 8 5.25 12.67 12.83
N ARG A 9 6.15 13.64 12.99
CA ARG A 9 5.83 15.06 12.81
C ARG A 9 5.44 15.32 11.35
N VAL A 10 4.50 16.24 11.12
CA VAL A 10 4.22 16.76 9.77
C VAL A 10 5.50 17.32 9.15
N GLY A 11 5.78 16.94 7.90
CA GLY A 11 7.00 17.30 7.19
C GLY A 11 8.24 16.47 7.54
N ALA A 12 8.14 15.50 8.46
CA ALA A 12 9.24 14.58 8.70
C ALA A 12 9.49 13.70 7.46
N PRO A 13 10.76 13.48 7.06
CA PRO A 13 11.06 12.57 5.98
C PRO A 13 10.67 11.14 6.37
N LEU A 14 9.93 10.49 5.48
CA LEU A 14 9.50 9.10 5.63
C LEU A 14 10.16 8.25 4.54
N HIS A 15 10.73 7.12 4.95
CA HIS A 15 11.13 6.06 4.05
C HIS A 15 10.08 4.97 4.10
N VAL A 16 9.34 4.82 2.99
CA VAL A 16 8.32 3.77 2.82
C VAL A 16 8.90 2.67 1.97
N VAL A 17 8.86 1.44 2.47
CA VAL A 17 9.32 0.25 1.74
C VAL A 17 8.13 -0.68 1.54
N ALA A 18 7.91 -1.09 0.29
CA ALA A 18 6.93 -2.11 -0.06
C ALA A 18 7.65 -3.35 -0.58
N LYS A 19 7.61 -4.45 0.18
CA LYS A 19 8.20 -5.72 -0.20
C LYS A 19 7.14 -6.64 -0.79
N LEU A 20 7.32 -7.05 -2.04
CA LEU A 20 6.47 -8.06 -2.67
C LEU A 20 6.55 -9.36 -1.87
N VAL A 21 5.39 -9.89 -1.46
CA VAL A 21 5.29 -11.16 -0.74
C VAL A 21 4.78 -12.26 -1.66
N ARG A 22 3.78 -11.94 -2.50
CA ARG A 22 3.13 -12.94 -3.35
C ARG A 22 2.45 -12.30 -4.54
N VAL A 23 2.44 -13.02 -5.65
CA VAL A 23 1.56 -12.76 -6.80
C VAL A 23 0.62 -13.94 -6.99
N ARG A 24 -0.68 -13.68 -7.22
CA ARG A 24 -1.69 -14.68 -7.57
C ARG A 24 -2.58 -14.15 -8.70
N GLY A 25 -2.28 -14.56 -9.93
CA GLY A 25 -2.90 -13.97 -11.12
C GLY A 25 -2.71 -12.45 -11.13
N ALA A 26 -3.79 -11.69 -11.26
CA ALA A 26 -3.76 -10.23 -11.24
C ALA A 26 -3.59 -9.60 -9.85
N ARG A 27 -3.52 -10.40 -8.77
CA ARG A 27 -3.44 -9.91 -7.38
C ARG A 27 -1.99 -9.85 -6.91
N ILE A 28 -1.54 -8.66 -6.49
CA ILE A 28 -0.21 -8.37 -5.97
C ILE A 28 -0.31 -8.09 -4.47
N PHE A 29 0.36 -8.91 -3.65
CA PHE A 29 0.39 -8.77 -2.20
C PHE A 29 1.75 -8.25 -1.75
N ALA A 30 1.77 -7.11 -1.08
CA ALA A 30 3.00 -6.53 -0.53
C ALA A 30 2.87 -6.25 0.97
N ARG A 31 3.97 -6.45 1.70
CA ARG A 31 4.14 -5.94 3.07
C ARG A 31 4.77 -4.57 3.00
N THR A 32 4.24 -3.64 3.77
CA THR A 32 4.73 -2.27 3.82
C THR A 32 5.34 -1.97 5.18
N GLU A 33 6.45 -1.25 5.17
CA GLU A 33 7.05 -0.68 6.37
C GLU A 33 7.33 0.79 6.15
N VAL A 34 7.17 1.58 7.21
CA VAL A 34 7.47 3.01 7.18
C VAL A 34 8.44 3.32 8.30
N HIS A 35 9.51 4.02 7.95
CA HIS A 35 10.56 4.45 8.85
C HIS A 35 10.75 5.96 8.77
N SER A 36 11.07 6.60 9.90
CA SER A 36 11.54 7.98 9.95
C SER A 36 12.76 8.06 10.84
N ARG A 37 13.85 8.66 10.35
CA ARG A 37 15.14 8.77 11.06
C ARG A 37 15.61 7.43 11.66
N GLY A 38 15.50 6.36 10.87
CA GLY A 38 15.88 5.00 11.28
C GLY A 38 14.92 4.28 12.24
N ARG A 39 13.81 4.92 12.66
CA ARG A 39 12.81 4.31 13.53
C ARG A 39 11.58 3.88 12.74
N LYS A 40 11.16 2.63 12.91
CA LYS A 40 9.91 2.12 12.33
C LYS A 40 8.70 2.80 13.00
N ILE A 41 7.85 3.44 12.21
CA ILE A 41 6.68 4.19 12.68
C ILE A 41 5.36 3.50 12.30
N GLY A 42 5.38 2.64 11.29
CA GLY A 42 4.20 1.92 10.85
C GLY A 42 4.54 0.70 10.01
N GLU A 43 3.58 -0.21 9.94
CA GLU A 43 3.65 -1.40 9.11
C GLU A 43 2.27 -1.80 8.62
N GLY A 44 2.23 -2.54 7.53
CA GLY A 44 0.97 -3.02 7.00
C GLY A 44 1.13 -4.01 5.87
N SER A 45 0.00 -4.28 5.23
CA SER A 45 -0.05 -5.04 4.01
C SER A 45 -1.05 -4.41 3.06
N VAL A 46 -0.69 -4.40 1.78
CA VAL A 46 -1.51 -3.90 0.70
C VAL A 46 -1.75 -5.00 -0.33
N LEU A 47 -2.98 -5.08 -0.82
CA LEU A 47 -3.34 -5.86 -1.98
C LEU A 47 -3.66 -4.90 -3.11
N GLN A 48 -2.97 -5.06 -4.24
CA GLN A 48 -3.26 -4.34 -5.48
C GLN A 48 -3.73 -5.32 -6.55
N VAL A 49 -4.58 -4.85 -7.46
CA VAL A 49 -5.10 -5.64 -8.57
C VAL A 49 -4.71 -4.98 -9.88
N VAL A 50 -4.04 -5.73 -10.76
CA VAL A 50 -3.70 -5.29 -12.11
C VAL A 50 -4.92 -5.46 -13.01
N MET A 51 -5.34 -4.38 -13.67
CA MET A 51 -6.44 -4.42 -14.64
C MET A 51 -6.24 -3.36 -15.73
N SER A 52 -6.92 -3.54 -16.87
CA SER A 52 -6.93 -2.52 -17.91
C SER A 52 -7.70 -1.29 -17.46
N ARG A 53 -7.31 -0.12 -17.98
CA ARG A 53 -8.02 1.15 -17.73
C ARG A 53 -9.49 1.09 -18.16
N SER A 54 -9.78 0.45 -19.29
CA SER A 54 -11.16 0.27 -19.79
C SER A 54 -12.03 -0.55 -18.84
N ARG A 55 -11.49 -1.64 -18.29
CA ARG A 55 -12.20 -2.46 -17.30
C ARG A 55 -12.48 -1.67 -16.03
N PHE A 56 -11.51 -0.89 -15.55
CA PHE A 56 -11.70 -0.04 -14.37
C PHE A 56 -12.78 1.03 -14.60
N ALA A 57 -12.76 1.70 -15.76
CA ALA A 57 -13.78 2.70 -16.11
C ALA A 57 -15.20 2.11 -16.16
N LYS A 58 -15.37 0.90 -16.71
CA LYS A 58 -16.66 0.20 -16.74
C LYS A 58 -17.18 -0.09 -15.32
N LEU A 59 -16.32 -0.58 -14.42
CA LEU A 59 -16.68 -0.83 -13.02
C LEU A 59 -17.15 0.44 -12.30
N LEU A 60 -16.55 1.60 -12.60
CA LEU A 60 -16.99 2.88 -12.02
C LEU A 60 -18.38 3.33 -12.50
N GLN A 61 -18.74 2.99 -13.74
CA GLN A 61 -20.08 3.29 -14.28
C GLN A 61 -21.14 2.38 -13.67
N GLU A 62 -20.84 1.10 -13.49
CA GLU A 62 -21.75 0.10 -12.92
C GLU A 62 -21.96 0.26 -11.41
N ALA A 63 -21.03 0.92 -10.70
CA ALA A 63 -21.10 1.15 -9.26
C ALA A 63 -21.89 2.43 -8.87
N ARG A 64 -22.38 3.19 -9.86
CA ARG A 64 -23.29 4.32 -9.66
C ARG A 64 -24.74 3.85 -9.67
#